data_AF-A0A1G5XTT5-F1
#
_entry.id   AF-A0A1G5XTT5-F1
#
_cell.length_a   1.000
_cell.length_b   1.000
_cell.length_c   1.000
_cell.angle_alpha   90.00
_cell.angle_beta   90.00
_cell.angle_gamma   90.00
#
_symmetry.space_group_name_H-M   'P 1'
#
loop_
_entity.id
_entity.type
_entity.pdbx_description
1 polymer ?
#
loop_
_entity_poly.entity_id
_entity_poly.type
_entity_poly.pdbx_seq_one_letter_code
_entity_poly.pdbx_strand_id
1 'polypeptide(L)'
;MKPLRRSIQSSIHSVKPPESDPEFEDICLDLFKFILKDHNVQIHNKISPSYVTYKGTKGDRQYGFDIKCKASLAVAQCKLVEGLYPSDLEQELTKLKKYQGVVSHYFFLISNDRVKSSLQVWVDEKNSETEEKANEDKRFPVEPAVRLPWFHIIGWTEIRNYLLESTLLSLKWGALQSLTNKYPYLHGLDISRLKIAVENIYQASESLSCSIAVSGCESLTSQLNHNEISQLGRSSRVSSFTLNGVSDFIKLYEEAHKIAQTYHGTLKKLESEDPITYEEGLSQLNTLSLYSARIFALQYLRRAYLAALDLNDILFRDEGYYHEETYGEEGEGGFDEFLTGYLLFNFSNPDENDSPWYINPTPVQESASTLVKMLQNIHIYQAE
;
A
#
# COMPACT_ATOMS: atom_id res chain seq x y z
N MET A 1 -5.32 12.63 27.87
CA MET A 1 -5.33 11.28 27.24
C MET A 1 -6.16 11.38 25.97
N LYS A 2 -5.62 11.00 24.80
CA LYS A 2 -6.42 10.96 23.55
C LYS A 2 -7.69 10.12 23.76
N PRO A 3 -8.88 10.56 23.33
CA PRO A 3 -10.15 9.84 23.54
C PRO A 3 -10.08 8.37 23.12
N LEU A 4 -9.38 8.10 22.02
CA LEU A 4 -9.19 6.74 21.51
C LEU A 4 -8.30 5.85 22.36
N ARG A 5 -7.35 6.37 23.14
CA ARG A 5 -6.55 5.51 24.02
C ARG A 5 -7.42 4.77 25.04
N ARG A 6 -8.49 5.39 25.53
CA ARG A 6 -9.45 4.72 26.44
C ARG A 6 -10.25 3.64 25.72
N SER A 7 -10.73 3.93 24.51
CA SER A 7 -11.45 2.95 23.69
C SER A 7 -10.55 1.77 23.29
N ILE A 8 -9.34 2.02 22.81
CA ILE A 8 -8.35 0.96 22.47
C ILE A 8 -8.06 0.13 23.72
N GLN A 9 -7.81 0.76 24.87
CA GLN A 9 -7.48 0.05 26.10
C GLN A 9 -8.62 -0.89 26.56
N SER A 10 -9.88 -0.57 26.25
CA SER A 10 -11.01 -1.45 26.55
C SER A 10 -11.16 -2.64 25.60
N SER A 11 -10.71 -2.51 24.34
CA SER A 11 -10.84 -3.53 23.30
C SER A 11 -9.57 -4.33 23.04
N ILE A 12 -8.40 -3.87 23.49
CA ILE A 12 -7.12 -4.51 23.15
C ILE A 12 -7.01 -5.95 23.65
N HIS A 13 -7.70 -6.26 24.75
CA HIS A 13 -7.73 -7.61 25.33
C HIS A 13 -8.44 -8.63 24.43
N SER A 14 -9.32 -8.20 23.52
CA SER A 14 -10.00 -9.08 22.57
C SER A 14 -9.22 -9.31 21.27
N VAL A 15 -8.13 -8.57 21.06
CA VAL A 15 -7.27 -8.75 19.87
C VAL A 15 -6.47 -10.03 20.04
N LYS A 16 -6.78 -11.01 19.18
CA LYS A 16 -6.08 -12.30 19.07
C LYS A 16 -4.84 -12.16 18.16
N PRO A 17 -3.83 -13.03 18.33
CA PRO A 17 -2.74 -13.09 17.36
C PRO A 17 -3.30 -13.41 15.96
N PRO A 18 -2.71 -12.86 14.88
CA PRO A 18 -3.02 -13.25 13.51
C PRO A 18 -3.00 -14.78 13.29
N GLU A 19 -3.76 -15.26 12.33
CA GLU A 19 -3.94 -16.70 12.07
C GLU A 19 -2.83 -17.31 11.19
N SER A 20 -2.06 -16.47 10.50
CA SER A 20 -1.00 -16.91 9.58
C SER A 20 0.38 -16.40 9.99
N ASP A 21 1.42 -17.22 9.76
CA ASP A 21 2.82 -16.84 10.02
C ASP A 21 3.20 -15.49 9.38
N PRO A 22 2.87 -15.22 8.09
CA PRO A 22 3.26 -13.96 7.46
C PRO A 22 2.62 -12.74 8.12
N GLU A 23 1.35 -12.83 8.51
CA GLU A 23 0.65 -11.73 9.19
C GLU A 23 1.16 -11.53 10.62
N PHE A 24 1.52 -12.62 11.32
CA PHE A 24 2.15 -12.53 12.63
C PHE A 24 3.52 -11.87 12.56
N GLU A 25 4.33 -12.19 11.54
CA GLU A 25 5.58 -11.46 11.25
C GLU A 25 5.33 -9.98 10.97
N ASP A 26 4.29 -9.64 10.20
CA ASP A 26 3.96 -8.26 9.84
C ASP A 26 3.57 -7.41 11.06
N ILE A 27 2.74 -7.94 11.96
CA ILE A 27 2.39 -7.19 13.18
C ILE A 27 3.60 -7.02 14.10
N CYS A 28 4.41 -8.07 14.22
CA CYS A 28 5.65 -7.99 14.99
C CYS A 28 6.59 -6.93 14.42
N LEU A 29 6.73 -6.85 13.09
CA LEU A 29 7.55 -5.85 12.41
C LEU A 29 7.09 -4.42 12.70
N ASP A 30 5.78 -4.17 12.60
CA ASP A 30 5.17 -2.85 12.85
C ASP A 30 5.39 -2.38 14.29
N LEU A 31 5.33 -3.32 15.24
CA LEU A 31 5.43 -3.06 16.67
C LEU A 31 6.86 -3.09 17.20
N PHE A 32 7.82 -3.66 16.45
CA PHE A 32 9.16 -3.92 16.96
C PHE A 32 9.89 -2.65 17.43
N LYS A 33 9.67 -1.51 16.79
CA LYS A 33 10.26 -0.24 17.24
C LYS A 33 9.80 0.17 18.65
N PHE A 34 8.59 -0.20 19.07
CA PHE A 34 8.06 0.10 20.39
C PHE A 34 8.57 -0.90 21.42
N ILE A 35 8.63 -2.17 21.05
CA ILE A 35 9.29 -3.23 21.83
C ILE A 35 10.73 -2.83 22.19
N LEU A 36 11.51 -2.40 21.20
CA LEU A 36 12.90 -1.98 21.39
C LEU A 36 13.03 -0.78 22.34
N LYS A 37 12.11 0.19 22.26
CA LYS A 37 12.09 1.36 23.15
C LYS A 37 11.79 0.98 24.59
N ASP A 38 10.79 0.13 24.80
CA ASP A 38 10.35 -0.30 26.13
C ASP A 38 11.43 -1.12 26.84
N HIS A 39 12.16 -1.94 26.08
CA HIS A 39 13.31 -2.72 26.57
C HIS A 39 14.62 -1.93 26.64
N ASN A 40 14.58 -0.60 26.46
CA ASN A 40 15.75 0.30 26.52
C ASN A 40 16.94 -0.11 25.63
N VAL A 41 16.66 -0.75 24.49
CA VAL A 41 17.70 -1.20 23.55
C VAL A 41 18.37 0.02 22.93
N GLN A 42 19.70 0.12 23.00
CA GLN A 42 20.40 1.32 22.52
C GLN A 42 20.56 1.36 20.99
N ILE A 43 20.65 2.57 20.43
CA ILE A 43 21.03 2.78 19.04
C ILE A 43 22.56 2.78 18.94
N HIS A 44 23.11 1.87 18.14
CA HIS A 44 24.55 1.78 17.91
C HIS A 44 24.98 2.58 16.67
N ASN A 45 24.10 2.72 15.67
CA ASN A 45 24.40 3.44 14.44
C ASN A 45 24.01 4.93 14.53
N LYS A 46 24.99 5.82 14.71
CA LYS A 46 24.78 7.27 14.82
C LYS A 46 24.30 7.94 13.52
N ILE A 47 24.36 7.27 12.37
CA ILE A 47 23.94 7.81 11.07
C ILE A 47 22.42 7.74 10.89
N SER A 48 21.75 6.78 11.56
CA SER A 48 20.29 6.62 11.54
C SER A 48 19.75 6.70 12.97
N PRO A 49 19.33 7.88 13.45
CA PRO A 49 18.95 8.10 14.85
C PRO A 49 17.58 7.49 15.23
N SER A 50 16.96 6.70 14.35
CA SER A 50 15.67 6.07 14.58
C SER A 50 15.74 4.55 14.39
N TYR A 51 14.88 3.83 15.13
CA TYR A 51 14.68 2.39 14.94
C TYR A 51 14.02 2.14 13.59
N VAL A 52 14.83 1.88 12.56
CA VAL A 52 14.33 1.44 11.26
C VAL A 52 14.38 -0.09 11.21
N THR A 53 13.19 -0.69 11.12
CA THR A 53 12.95 -2.13 11.16
C THR A 53 12.59 -2.65 9.77
N TYR A 54 13.00 -3.87 9.46
CA TYR A 54 12.77 -4.50 8.15
C TYR A 54 12.53 -5.99 8.33
N LYS A 55 11.75 -6.60 7.40
CA LYS A 55 11.72 -8.06 7.29
C LYS A 55 13.10 -8.61 6.92
N GLY A 56 13.44 -9.75 7.49
CA GLY A 56 14.58 -10.56 7.12
C GLY A 56 14.42 -11.04 5.69
N THR A 57 15.51 -11.00 4.93
CA THR A 57 15.58 -11.60 3.61
C THR A 57 15.65 -13.14 3.71
N LYS A 58 15.52 -13.86 2.59
CA LYS A 58 15.68 -15.33 2.59
C LYS A 58 17.00 -15.79 3.25
N GLY A 59 18.07 -15.02 3.13
CA GLY A 59 19.36 -15.31 3.79
C GLY A 59 19.29 -15.11 5.30
N ASP A 60 18.70 -14.01 5.76
CA ASP A 60 18.53 -13.72 7.19
C ASP A 60 17.75 -14.81 7.93
N ARG A 61 16.66 -15.31 7.33
CA ARG A 61 15.82 -16.37 7.90
C ARG A 61 16.56 -17.70 8.10
N GLN A 62 17.59 -17.99 7.31
CA GLN A 62 18.43 -19.18 7.50
C GLN A 62 19.25 -19.11 8.79
N TYR A 63 19.49 -17.90 9.29
CA TYR A 63 20.16 -17.63 10.55
C TYR A 63 19.19 -17.43 11.72
N GLY A 64 17.91 -17.71 11.50
CA GLY A 64 16.89 -17.74 12.55
C GLY A 64 16.34 -16.39 12.95
N PHE A 65 16.29 -15.38 12.09
CA PHE A 65 15.54 -14.16 12.41
C PHE A 65 14.69 -13.63 11.25
N ASP A 66 13.50 -13.16 11.58
CA ASP A 66 12.48 -12.65 10.65
C ASP A 66 12.44 -11.13 10.58
N ILE A 67 12.95 -10.45 11.61
CA ILE A 67 12.97 -8.98 11.68
C ILE A 67 14.35 -8.51 12.09
N LYS A 68 14.81 -7.40 11.51
CA LYS A 68 16.08 -6.76 11.84
C LYS A 68 15.93 -5.26 11.96
N CYS A 69 16.51 -4.68 13.01
CA CYS A 69 16.68 -3.24 13.15
C CYS A 69 18.12 -2.85 12.82
N LYS A 70 18.33 -2.07 11.75
CA LYS A 70 19.69 -1.65 11.34
C LYS A 70 20.37 -0.71 12.34
N ALA A 71 19.58 0.08 13.07
CA ALA A 71 20.11 1.12 13.96
C ALA A 71 20.58 0.56 15.30
N SER A 72 19.79 -0.35 15.88
CA SER A 72 20.13 -1.02 17.15
C SER A 72 20.86 -2.34 16.98
N LEU A 73 20.91 -2.91 15.77
CA LEU A 73 21.45 -4.26 15.52
C LEU A 73 20.69 -5.36 16.28
N ALA A 74 19.49 -5.05 16.77
CA ALA A 74 18.58 -6.02 17.35
C ALA A 74 17.86 -6.78 16.25
N VAL A 75 17.59 -8.05 16.50
CA VAL A 75 16.83 -8.92 15.61
C VAL A 75 15.71 -9.61 16.37
N ALA A 76 14.69 -10.07 15.66
CA ALA A 76 13.62 -10.87 16.24
C ALA A 76 13.28 -12.08 15.38
N GLN A 77 12.92 -13.17 16.04
CA GLN A 77 12.31 -14.35 15.45
C GLN A 77 10.85 -14.40 15.89
N CYS A 78 9.94 -14.48 14.92
CA CYS A 78 8.51 -14.59 15.16
C CYS A 78 8.12 -16.07 15.16
N LYS A 79 7.29 -16.49 16.12
CA LYS A 79 6.76 -17.85 16.20
C LYS A 79 5.25 -17.83 16.48
N LEU A 80 4.47 -18.17 15.47
CA LEU A 80 3.04 -18.47 15.61
C LEU A 80 2.87 -19.96 15.91
N VAL A 81 2.78 -20.32 17.18
CA VAL A 81 2.66 -21.73 17.62
C VAL A 81 1.71 -21.85 18.79
N GLU A 82 1.09 -23.02 18.95
CA GLU A 82 0.31 -23.35 20.15
C GLU A 82 1.23 -23.70 21.33
N GLY A 83 2.39 -24.30 21.04
CA GLY A 83 3.37 -24.72 22.02
C GLY A 83 4.80 -24.47 21.57
N LEU A 84 5.60 -23.91 22.47
CA LEU A 84 7.03 -23.71 22.32
C LEU A 84 7.76 -24.34 23.51
N TYR A 85 8.91 -24.95 23.26
CA TYR A 85 9.77 -25.59 24.25
C TYR A 85 11.20 -25.02 24.19
N PRO A 86 12.00 -25.13 25.28
CA PRO A 86 13.40 -24.68 25.27
C PRO A 86 14.25 -25.30 24.16
N SER A 87 13.95 -26.55 23.75
CA SER A 87 14.63 -27.20 22.62
C SER A 87 14.44 -26.47 21.30
N ASP A 88 13.31 -25.81 21.10
CA ASP A 88 13.02 -25.04 19.88
C ASP A 88 13.83 -23.74 19.88
N LEU A 89 13.95 -23.09 21.04
CA LEU A 89 14.80 -21.91 21.21
C LEU A 89 16.27 -22.26 20.92
N GLU A 90 16.74 -23.44 21.34
CA GLU A 90 18.11 -23.87 21.06
C GLU A 90 18.39 -24.17 19.59
N GLN A 91 17.39 -24.66 18.86
CA GLN A 91 17.52 -24.82 17.41
C GLN A 91 17.69 -23.47 16.72
N GLU A 92 16.91 -22.46 17.12
CA GLU A 92 17.08 -21.11 16.59
C GLU A 92 18.43 -20.49 17.01
N LEU A 93 18.86 -20.71 18.25
CA LEU A 93 20.19 -20.26 18.69
C LEU A 93 21.31 -20.89 17.85
N THR A 94 21.18 -22.17 17.50
CA THR A 94 22.16 -22.88 16.66
C THR A 94 22.25 -22.27 15.26
N LYS A 95 21.14 -21.76 14.71
CA LYS A 95 21.16 -21.01 13.44
C LYS A 95 21.80 -19.64 13.62
N LEU A 96 21.44 -18.92 14.68
CA LEU A 96 21.97 -17.59 14.96
C LEU A 96 23.49 -17.58 15.13
N LYS A 97 24.06 -18.61 15.80
CA LYS A 97 25.52 -18.77 15.96
C LYS A 97 26.29 -18.87 14.63
N LYS A 98 25.62 -19.18 13.52
CA LYS A 98 26.24 -19.23 12.18
C LYS A 98 26.22 -17.89 11.45
N TYR A 99 25.53 -16.89 12.01
CA TYR A 99 25.43 -15.56 11.42
C TYR A 99 26.75 -14.79 11.61
N GLN A 100 27.30 -14.29 10.51
CA GLN A 100 28.58 -13.55 10.50
C GLN A 100 28.41 -12.04 10.72
N GLY A 101 27.22 -11.58 11.12
CA GLY A 101 26.98 -10.19 11.47
C GLY A 101 26.88 -9.99 12.98
N VAL A 102 27.09 -8.75 13.42
CA VAL A 102 26.91 -8.39 14.84
C VAL A 102 25.44 -8.28 15.22
N VAL A 103 25.11 -8.75 16.42
CA VAL A 103 23.76 -8.71 16.99
C VAL A 103 23.86 -8.20 18.43
N SER A 104 23.01 -7.24 18.78
CA SER A 104 22.95 -6.71 20.15
C SER A 104 21.92 -7.46 20.98
N HIS A 105 20.68 -7.53 20.50
CA HIS A 105 19.56 -8.15 21.18
C HIS A 105 18.87 -9.13 20.23
N TYR A 106 18.35 -10.21 20.80
CA TYR A 106 17.62 -11.23 20.08
C TYR A 106 16.28 -11.49 20.77
N PHE A 107 15.19 -11.13 20.08
CA PHE A 107 13.84 -11.23 20.61
C PHE A 107 13.12 -12.45 20.03
N PHE A 108 12.57 -13.30 20.89
CA PHE A 108 11.55 -14.28 20.53
C PHE A 108 10.18 -13.66 20.73
N LEU A 109 9.46 -13.39 19.63
CA LEU A 109 8.11 -12.86 19.65
C LEU A 109 7.15 -14.02 19.40
N ILE A 110 6.30 -14.34 20.38
CA ILE A 110 5.49 -15.57 20.36
C ILE A 110 3.99 -15.26 20.43
N SER A 111 3.18 -16.06 19.74
CA SER A 111 1.72 -15.92 19.72
C SER A 111 1.02 -16.36 21.01
N ASN A 112 1.70 -17.11 21.89
CA ASN A 112 1.15 -17.49 23.19
C ASN A 112 0.96 -16.24 24.07
N ASP A 113 -0.21 -16.12 24.70
CA ASP A 113 -0.53 -14.98 25.58
C ASP A 113 0.50 -14.78 26.69
N ARG A 114 0.93 -15.86 27.34
CA ARG A 114 1.93 -15.85 28.41
C ARG A 114 3.15 -16.65 28.02
N VAL A 115 4.31 -16.13 28.39
CA VAL A 115 5.58 -16.88 28.34
C VAL A 115 5.54 -17.97 29.41
N LYS A 116 5.82 -19.22 29.01
CA LYS A 116 5.96 -20.33 29.96
C LYS A 116 7.20 -20.11 30.83
N SER A 117 7.11 -20.43 32.12
CA SER A 117 8.23 -20.28 33.06
C SER A 117 9.50 -21.00 32.59
N SER A 118 9.37 -22.18 31.98
CA SER A 118 10.52 -22.91 31.42
C SER A 118 11.26 -22.17 30.31
N LEU A 119 10.56 -21.37 29.50
CA LEU A 119 11.19 -20.56 28.46
C LEU A 119 11.86 -19.33 29.05
N GLN A 120 11.25 -18.73 30.08
CA GLN A 120 11.86 -17.61 30.80
C GLN A 120 13.15 -18.04 31.50
N VAL A 121 13.14 -19.18 32.20
CA VAL A 121 14.34 -19.75 32.83
C VAL A 121 15.46 -19.95 31.80
N TRP A 122 15.13 -20.47 30.61
CA TRP A 122 16.12 -20.61 29.54
C TRP A 122 16.71 -19.26 29.10
N VAL A 123 15.88 -18.22 28.96
CA VAL A 123 16.35 -16.86 28.63
C VAL A 123 17.26 -16.30 29.72
N ASP A 124 16.89 -16.49 30.99
CA ASP A 124 17.67 -16.02 32.14
C ASP A 124 19.04 -16.73 32.22
N GLU A 125 19.07 -18.04 31.95
CA GLU A 125 20.31 -18.82 31.85
C GLU A 125 21.22 -18.29 30.73
N LYS A 126 20.69 -18.05 29.52
CA LYS A 126 21.49 -17.51 28.39
C LYS A 126 21.95 -16.08 28.60
N ASN A 127 21.16 -15.26 29.27
CA ASN A 127 21.57 -13.91 29.64
C ASN A 127 22.65 -13.91 30.71
N SER A 128 22.60 -14.83 31.68
CA SER A 128 23.66 -15.01 32.68
C SER A 128 24.99 -15.42 32.02
N GLU A 129 24.97 -16.38 31.09
CA GLU A 129 26.15 -16.76 30.27
C GLU A 129 26.70 -15.55 29.47
N THR A 130 25.82 -14.67 29.00
CA THR A 130 26.18 -13.48 28.24
C THR A 130 26.82 -12.41 29.12
N GLU A 131 26.29 -12.21 30.33
CA GLU A 131 26.79 -11.27 31.32
C GLU A 131 28.19 -11.65 31.81
N GLU A 132 28.42 -12.92 32.12
CA GLU A 132 29.73 -13.44 32.51
C GLU A 132 30.79 -13.12 31.46
N LYS A 133 30.49 -13.39 30.18
CA LYS A 133 31.39 -13.05 29.06
C LYS A 133 31.52 -11.55 28.81
N ALA A 134 30.50 -10.75 29.13
CA ALA A 134 30.56 -9.30 28.99
C ALA A 134 31.47 -8.64 30.03
N ASN A 135 31.62 -9.25 31.20
CA ASN A 135 32.60 -8.84 32.19
C ASN A 135 34.05 -9.11 31.73
N GLU A 136 34.26 -10.12 30.88
CA GLU A 136 35.57 -10.46 30.30
C GLU A 136 35.92 -9.62 29.05
N ASP A 137 34.97 -9.43 28.12
CA ASP A 137 35.14 -8.63 26.89
C ASP A 137 34.05 -7.55 26.76
N LYS A 138 34.45 -6.28 26.93
CA LYS A 138 33.53 -5.14 26.86
C LYS A 138 33.08 -4.77 25.45
N ARG A 139 33.65 -5.35 24.39
CA ARG A 139 33.23 -5.06 23.01
C ARG A 139 31.83 -5.61 22.80
N PHE A 140 30.80 -4.77 22.72
CA PHE A 140 29.41 -5.15 22.45
C PHE A 140 28.74 -4.10 21.55
N PRO A 141 27.95 -4.48 20.54
CA PRO A 141 27.59 -5.85 20.11
C PRO A 141 28.70 -6.55 19.30
N VAL A 142 28.64 -7.88 19.22
CA VAL A 142 29.59 -8.76 18.50
C VAL A 142 28.86 -9.87 17.75
N GLU A 143 29.60 -10.67 16.98
CA GLU A 143 29.03 -11.84 16.30
C GLU A 143 28.52 -12.89 17.30
N PRO A 144 27.34 -13.50 17.07
CA PRO A 144 26.76 -14.50 17.95
C PRO A 144 27.64 -15.74 18.19
N ALA A 145 28.56 -16.06 17.28
CA ALA A 145 29.53 -17.14 17.45
C ALA A 145 30.56 -16.85 18.55
N VAL A 146 30.89 -15.57 18.77
CA VAL A 146 31.90 -15.11 19.74
C VAL A 146 31.25 -14.91 21.10
N ARG A 147 30.19 -14.11 21.15
CA ARG A 147 29.36 -13.92 22.35
C ARG A 147 27.92 -13.76 21.93
N LEU A 148 27.04 -14.39 22.72
CA LEU A 148 25.61 -14.31 22.50
C LEU A 148 25.09 -12.87 22.67
N PRO A 149 24.01 -12.51 21.96
CA PRO A 149 23.27 -11.28 22.23
C PRO A 149 22.44 -11.42 23.51
N TRP A 150 21.89 -10.30 24.00
CA TRP A 150 20.88 -10.35 25.06
C TRP A 150 19.58 -10.93 24.52
N PHE A 151 19.09 -12.00 25.16
CA PHE A 151 17.83 -12.65 24.80
C PHE A 151 16.65 -12.03 25.52
N HIS A 152 15.55 -11.95 24.78
CA HIS A 152 14.24 -11.49 25.25
C HIS A 152 13.19 -12.45 24.72
N ILE A 153 12.19 -12.77 25.51
CA ILE A 153 11.02 -13.54 25.05
C ILE A 153 9.76 -12.79 25.44
N ILE A 154 8.91 -12.51 24.46
CA ILE A 154 7.74 -11.63 24.63
C ILE A 154 6.50 -12.38 24.14
N GLY A 155 5.54 -12.53 25.04
CA GLY A 155 4.24 -13.15 24.75
C GLY A 155 3.25 -12.20 24.09
N TRP A 156 2.21 -12.76 23.48
CA TRP A 156 1.20 -12.00 22.75
C TRP A 156 0.50 -10.94 23.60
N THR A 157 0.28 -11.20 24.89
CA THR A 157 -0.36 -10.21 25.78
C THR A 157 0.46 -8.91 25.87
N GLU A 158 1.78 -9.00 25.82
CA GLU A 158 2.66 -7.83 25.82
C GLU A 158 2.78 -7.24 24.42
N ILE A 159 3.00 -8.07 23.39
CA ILE A 159 3.08 -7.64 21.98
C ILE A 159 1.87 -6.77 21.64
N ARG A 160 0.65 -7.26 21.90
CA ARG A 160 -0.57 -6.52 21.54
C ARG A 160 -0.68 -5.19 22.26
N ASN A 161 -0.16 -5.03 23.47
CA ASN A 161 -0.26 -3.78 24.22
C ASN A 161 0.48 -2.62 23.52
N TYR A 162 1.52 -2.91 22.73
CA TYR A 162 2.20 -1.89 21.94
C TYR A 162 1.32 -1.29 20.83
N LEU A 163 0.15 -1.86 20.51
CA LEU A 163 -0.83 -1.21 19.64
C LEU A 163 -1.34 0.12 20.25
N LEU A 164 -1.31 0.28 21.58
CA LEU A 164 -1.67 1.53 22.29
C LEU A 164 -0.72 2.70 21.99
N GLU A 165 0.49 2.39 21.52
CA GLU A 165 1.51 3.40 21.21
C GLU A 165 1.18 4.15 19.91
N SER A 166 0.32 3.62 19.04
CA SER A 166 -0.07 4.27 17.80
C SER A 166 -1.52 3.97 17.41
N THR A 167 -2.32 5.03 17.29
CA THR A 167 -3.70 4.91 16.80
C THR A 167 -3.76 4.33 15.38
N LEU A 168 -2.80 4.66 14.51
CA LEU A 168 -2.76 4.13 13.15
C LEU A 168 -2.47 2.63 13.14
N LEU A 169 -1.58 2.14 14.01
CA LEU A 169 -1.36 0.70 14.16
C LEU A 169 -2.57 0.00 14.78
N SER A 170 -3.20 0.62 15.78
CA SER A 170 -4.45 0.11 16.35
C SER A 170 -5.56 -0.03 15.30
N LEU A 171 -5.66 0.92 14.35
CA LEU A 171 -6.61 0.85 13.24
C LEU A 171 -6.24 -0.26 12.25
N LYS A 172 -4.98 -0.28 11.79
CA LYS A 172 -4.45 -1.30 10.85
C LYS A 172 -4.76 -2.71 11.35
N TRP A 173 -4.46 -2.99 12.62
CA TRP A 173 -4.61 -4.32 13.22
C TRP A 173 -5.97 -4.55 13.89
N GLY A 174 -6.96 -3.69 13.66
CA GLY A 174 -8.35 -3.92 14.10
C GLY A 174 -8.58 -3.86 15.61
N ALA A 175 -7.67 -3.26 16.38
CA ALA A 175 -7.83 -3.06 17.82
C ALA A 175 -8.95 -2.07 18.18
N LEU A 176 -9.48 -1.33 17.19
CA LEU A 176 -10.50 -0.29 17.30
C LEU A 176 -11.82 -0.70 16.64
N GLN A 177 -12.40 -1.85 17.02
CA GLN A 177 -13.62 -2.38 16.40
C GLN A 177 -14.80 -1.39 16.35
N SER A 178 -14.99 -0.56 17.38
CA SER A 178 -16.06 0.45 17.39
C SER A 178 -15.89 1.52 16.30
N LEU A 179 -14.64 1.88 15.98
CA LEU A 179 -14.34 2.76 14.87
C LEU A 179 -14.41 2.03 13.54
N THR A 180 -14.10 0.73 13.47
CA THR A 180 -14.26 -0.05 12.23
C THR A 180 -15.70 0.00 11.72
N ASN A 181 -16.71 -0.02 12.61
CA ASN A 181 -18.10 0.12 12.17
C ASN A 181 -18.43 1.52 11.63
N LYS A 182 -17.80 2.57 12.15
CA LYS A 182 -18.01 3.95 11.70
C LYS A 182 -17.19 4.30 10.46
N TYR A 183 -16.02 3.67 10.32
CA TYR A 183 -15.00 3.89 9.31
C TYR A 183 -14.54 2.54 8.74
N PRO A 184 -15.39 1.90 7.90
CA PRO A 184 -15.21 0.51 7.49
C PRO A 184 -13.94 0.27 6.67
N TYR A 185 -13.44 1.29 5.98
CA TYR A 185 -12.27 1.15 5.11
C TYR A 185 -10.95 1.29 5.88
N LEU A 186 -10.95 1.70 7.16
CA LEU A 186 -9.70 1.89 7.92
C LEU A 186 -9.04 0.59 8.38
N HIS A 187 -9.78 -0.53 8.40
CA HIS A 187 -9.21 -1.82 8.80
C HIS A 187 -8.17 -2.29 7.78
N GLY A 188 -6.99 -2.72 8.25
CA GLY A 188 -5.89 -3.16 7.39
C GLY A 188 -5.14 -2.03 6.66
N LEU A 189 -5.52 -0.76 6.87
CA LEU A 189 -4.86 0.37 6.20
C LEU A 189 -3.40 0.51 6.65
N ASP A 190 -2.47 0.33 5.71
CA ASP A 190 -1.05 0.63 5.91
C ASP A 190 -0.71 2.05 5.44
N ILE A 191 -0.62 2.96 6.41
CA ILE A 191 -0.29 4.36 6.17
C ILE A 191 1.11 4.55 5.56
N SER A 192 2.06 3.68 5.88
CA SER A 192 3.41 3.77 5.34
C SER A 192 3.42 3.41 3.86
N ARG A 193 2.67 2.38 3.46
CA ARG A 193 2.51 2.03 2.05
C ARG A 193 1.75 3.12 1.29
N LEU A 194 0.67 3.66 1.87
CA LEU A 194 -0.07 4.78 1.26
C LEU A 194 0.81 6.02 1.11
N LYS A 195 1.68 6.32 2.08
CA LYS A 195 2.66 7.41 2.00
C LYS A 195 3.51 7.30 0.73
N ILE A 196 4.11 6.12 0.53
CA ILE A 196 4.98 5.84 -0.61
C ILE A 196 4.20 6.03 -1.92
N ALA A 197 2.95 5.54 -1.98
CA ALA A 197 2.10 5.73 -3.15
C ALA A 197 1.87 7.22 -3.46
N VAL A 198 1.53 8.02 -2.44
CA VAL A 198 1.30 9.47 -2.57
C VAL A 198 2.56 10.21 -3.03
N GLU A 199 3.71 9.89 -2.43
CA GLU A 199 5.01 10.51 -2.79
C GLU A 199 5.45 10.16 -4.22
N ASN A 200 5.02 9.01 -4.74
CA ASN A 200 5.38 8.53 -6.07
C ASN A 200 4.38 8.88 -7.17
N ILE A 201 3.27 9.58 -6.88
CA ILE A 201 2.24 9.94 -7.89
C ILE A 201 2.82 10.58 -9.15
N TYR A 202 3.82 11.44 -8.99
CA TYR A 202 4.45 12.17 -10.09
C TYR A 202 5.58 11.40 -10.77
N GLN A 203 6.00 10.27 -10.21
CA GLN A 203 6.98 9.38 -10.83
C GLN A 203 6.25 8.50 -11.85
N ALA A 204 6.76 8.43 -13.07
CA ALA A 204 6.27 7.45 -14.03
C ALA A 204 7.02 6.13 -13.78
N SER A 205 6.28 5.08 -13.42
CA SER A 205 6.79 3.72 -13.36
C SER A 205 6.05 2.85 -14.36
N GLU A 206 6.79 2.06 -15.12
CA GLU A 206 6.22 1.08 -16.06
C GLU A 206 6.12 -0.32 -15.44
N SER A 207 6.69 -0.52 -14.24
CA SER A 207 6.74 -1.82 -13.57
C SER A 207 5.77 -1.87 -12.39
N LEU A 208 4.61 -2.51 -12.60
CA LEU A 208 3.66 -2.81 -11.53
C LEU A 208 4.35 -3.63 -10.44
N SER A 209 4.29 -3.15 -9.19
CA SER A 209 5.03 -3.74 -8.07
C SER A 209 4.17 -4.46 -7.04
N CYS A 210 2.83 -4.35 -7.13
CA CYS A 210 1.94 -5.02 -6.16
C CYS A 210 0.51 -5.21 -6.67
N SER A 211 -0.19 -6.23 -6.14
CA SER A 211 -1.59 -6.58 -6.46
C SER A 211 -2.59 -5.44 -6.21
N ILE A 212 -2.35 -4.60 -5.20
CA ILE A 212 -3.19 -3.43 -4.91
C ILE A 212 -3.19 -2.44 -6.08
N ALA A 213 -2.03 -2.24 -6.72
CA ALA A 213 -1.92 -1.38 -7.88
C ALA A 213 -2.64 -1.96 -9.10
N VAL A 214 -2.63 -3.28 -9.28
CA VAL A 214 -3.36 -3.97 -10.36
C VAL A 214 -4.87 -3.74 -10.22
N SER A 215 -5.43 -4.01 -9.03
CA SER A 215 -6.85 -3.75 -8.75
C SER A 215 -7.23 -2.28 -8.92
N GLY A 216 -6.34 -1.37 -8.52
CA GLY A 216 -6.50 0.06 -8.75
C GLY A 216 -6.54 0.42 -10.24
N CYS A 217 -5.66 -0.19 -11.05
CA CYS A 217 -5.63 0.03 -12.49
C CYS A 217 -6.94 -0.45 -13.13
N GLU A 218 -7.36 -1.68 -12.84
CA GLU A 218 -8.63 -2.25 -13.33
C GLU A 218 -9.82 -1.36 -12.97
N SER A 219 -9.87 -0.85 -11.73
CA SER A 219 -10.93 0.05 -11.29
C SER A 219 -10.98 1.34 -12.10
N LEU A 220 -9.82 1.93 -12.41
CA LEU A 220 -9.72 3.19 -13.15
C LEU A 220 -9.98 3.00 -14.65
N THR A 221 -9.60 1.86 -15.22
CA THR A 221 -9.63 1.63 -16.69
C THR A 221 -10.80 0.77 -17.15
N SER A 222 -11.71 0.37 -16.25
CA SER A 222 -12.81 -0.56 -16.52
C SER A 222 -13.74 -0.17 -17.67
N GLN A 223 -13.87 1.12 -17.98
CA GLN A 223 -14.73 1.65 -19.05
C GLN A 223 -14.00 1.82 -20.40
N LEU A 224 -12.68 1.54 -20.47
CA LEU A 224 -11.91 1.73 -21.69
C LEU A 224 -12.01 0.50 -22.60
N ASN A 225 -12.48 0.71 -23.83
CA ASN A 225 -12.49 -0.32 -24.86
C ASN A 225 -11.21 -0.23 -25.72
N HIS A 226 -10.23 -1.08 -25.43
CA HIS A 226 -8.93 -1.04 -26.13
C HIS A 226 -9.05 -1.21 -27.64
N ASN A 227 -9.96 -2.07 -28.10
CA ASN A 227 -10.13 -2.35 -29.52
C ASN A 227 -10.68 -1.13 -30.25
N GLU A 228 -11.70 -0.48 -29.70
CA GLU A 228 -12.29 0.73 -30.28
C GLU A 228 -11.34 1.92 -30.21
N ILE A 229 -10.65 2.11 -29.09
CA ILE A 229 -9.64 3.18 -28.93
C ILE A 229 -8.54 3.02 -30.00
N SER A 230 -8.11 1.79 -30.30
CA SER A 230 -7.08 1.54 -31.32
C SER A 230 -7.48 1.95 -32.76
N GLN A 231 -8.77 2.18 -33.01
CA GLN A 231 -9.31 2.61 -34.31
C GLN A 231 -9.52 4.13 -34.41
N LEU A 232 -9.31 4.88 -33.32
CA LEU A 232 -9.43 6.34 -33.35
C LEU A 232 -8.45 6.94 -34.36
N GLY A 233 -8.96 7.89 -35.16
CA GLY A 233 -8.21 8.51 -36.26
C GLY A 233 -8.04 7.64 -37.50
N ARG A 234 -8.63 6.43 -37.56
CA ARG A 234 -8.64 5.56 -38.75
C ARG A 234 -10.03 5.43 -39.39
N SER A 235 -11.08 5.54 -38.57
CA SER A 235 -12.48 5.55 -38.98
C SER A 235 -13.08 6.92 -38.70
N SER A 236 -13.85 7.47 -39.64
CA SER A 236 -14.66 8.67 -39.43
C SER A 236 -15.77 8.43 -38.41
N ARG A 237 -16.27 7.19 -38.31
CA ARG A 237 -17.33 6.81 -37.38
C ARG A 237 -16.75 6.29 -36.07
N VAL A 238 -17.08 6.94 -34.96
CA VAL A 238 -16.57 6.63 -33.61
C VAL A 238 -17.74 6.50 -32.64
N SER A 239 -17.73 5.48 -31.79
CA SER A 239 -18.78 5.29 -30.78
C SER A 239 -18.69 6.33 -29.67
N SER A 240 -19.82 6.93 -29.29
CA SER A 240 -19.89 7.87 -28.16
C SER A 240 -19.52 7.19 -26.84
N PHE A 241 -19.79 5.89 -26.70
CA PHE A 241 -19.39 5.10 -25.53
C PHE A 241 -17.87 5.03 -25.38
N THR A 242 -17.12 4.89 -26.49
CA THR A 242 -15.65 4.88 -26.44
C THR A 242 -15.12 6.20 -25.90
N LEU A 243 -15.66 7.33 -26.37
CA LEU A 243 -15.24 8.67 -25.95
C LEU A 243 -15.67 9.01 -24.52
N ASN A 244 -16.86 8.60 -24.13
CA ASN A 244 -17.34 8.69 -22.74
C ASN A 244 -16.43 7.87 -21.81
N GLY A 245 -16.00 6.68 -22.22
CA GLY A 245 -15.04 5.87 -21.46
C GLY A 245 -13.70 6.58 -21.25
N VAL A 246 -13.17 7.27 -22.27
CA VAL A 246 -11.95 8.11 -22.15
C VAL A 246 -12.17 9.27 -21.18
N SER A 247 -13.29 9.99 -21.32
CA SER A 247 -13.68 11.08 -20.43
C SER A 247 -13.82 10.63 -18.97
N ASP A 248 -14.46 9.49 -18.74
CA ASP A 248 -14.69 8.96 -17.40
C ASP A 248 -13.40 8.45 -16.76
N PHE A 249 -12.49 7.87 -17.54
CA PHE A 249 -11.13 7.55 -17.06
C PHE A 249 -10.39 8.81 -16.58
N ILE A 250 -10.43 9.91 -17.34
CA ILE A 250 -9.83 11.20 -16.94
C ILE A 250 -10.42 11.66 -15.61
N LYS A 251 -11.76 11.72 -15.50
CA LYS A 251 -12.45 12.13 -14.26
C LYS A 251 -12.07 11.27 -13.07
N LEU A 252 -12.05 9.95 -13.23
CA LEU A 252 -11.69 9.00 -12.16
C LEU A 252 -10.23 9.16 -11.71
N TYR A 253 -9.33 9.42 -12.66
CA TYR A 253 -7.92 9.69 -12.37
C TYR A 253 -7.76 10.99 -11.57
N GLU A 254 -8.39 12.07 -12.03
CA GLU A 254 -8.36 13.38 -11.35
C GLU A 254 -8.99 13.32 -9.95
N GLU A 255 -10.09 12.59 -9.79
CA GLU A 255 -10.73 12.39 -8.50
C GLU A 255 -9.78 11.68 -7.52
N ALA A 256 -9.19 10.55 -7.92
CA ALA A 256 -8.24 9.82 -7.10
C ALA A 256 -7.00 10.66 -6.77
N HIS A 257 -6.51 11.46 -7.72
CA HIS A 257 -5.40 12.39 -7.52
C HIS A 257 -5.74 13.48 -6.48
N LYS A 258 -6.90 14.11 -6.61
CA LYS A 258 -7.39 15.12 -5.65
C LYS A 258 -7.56 14.55 -4.25
N ILE A 259 -8.07 13.33 -4.12
CA ILE A 259 -8.16 12.64 -2.82
C ILE A 259 -6.76 12.39 -2.25
N ALA A 260 -5.81 11.92 -3.06
CA ALA A 260 -4.43 11.68 -2.62
C ALA A 260 -3.75 12.95 -2.08
N GLN A 261 -4.02 14.12 -2.68
CA GLN A 261 -3.48 15.41 -2.21
C GLN A 261 -3.92 15.77 -0.78
N THR A 262 -5.01 15.20 -0.27
CA THR A 262 -5.47 15.44 1.10
C THR A 262 -4.61 14.73 2.16
N TYR A 263 -3.75 13.77 1.77
CA TYR A 263 -2.99 12.89 2.67
C TYR A 263 -2.29 13.60 3.83
N HIS A 264 -1.47 14.60 3.54
CA HIS A 264 -0.70 15.31 4.58
C HIS A 264 -1.60 16.13 5.50
N GLY A 265 -2.66 16.74 4.95
CA GLY A 265 -3.66 17.47 5.74
C GLY A 265 -4.39 16.53 6.70
N THR A 266 -4.78 15.35 6.23
CA THR A 266 -5.42 14.31 7.03
C THR A 266 -4.54 13.86 8.20
N LEU A 267 -3.26 13.57 7.95
CA LEU A 267 -2.34 13.15 9.02
C LEU A 267 -2.17 14.23 10.09
N LYS A 268 -2.05 15.49 9.69
CA LYS A 268 -1.97 16.62 10.63
C LYS A 268 -3.22 16.74 11.50
N LYS A 269 -4.40 16.49 10.94
CA LYS A 269 -5.65 16.49 11.72
C LYS A 269 -5.68 15.39 12.79
N LEU A 270 -5.12 14.21 12.50
CA LEU A 270 -5.01 13.09 13.45
C LEU A 270 -4.01 13.34 14.59
N GLU A 271 -3.17 14.37 14.46
CA GLU A 271 -2.30 14.82 15.54
C GLU A 271 -3.00 15.80 16.50
N SER A 272 -4.12 16.40 16.08
CA SER A 272 -4.88 17.38 16.86
C SER A 272 -5.42 16.79 18.18
N GLU A 273 -5.44 17.63 19.21
CA GLU A 273 -6.11 17.33 20.49
C GLU A 273 -7.60 17.66 20.46
N ASP A 274 -8.04 18.52 19.52
CA ASP A 274 -9.45 18.84 19.33
C ASP A 274 -10.20 17.63 18.75
N PRO A 275 -11.21 17.08 19.47
CA PRO A 275 -11.95 15.90 19.02
C PRO A 275 -12.67 16.10 17.68
N ILE A 276 -13.12 17.32 17.36
CA ILE A 276 -13.82 17.60 16.10
C ILE A 276 -12.84 17.48 14.94
N THR A 277 -11.72 18.21 15.01
CA THR A 277 -10.64 18.14 14.02
C THR A 277 -10.10 16.71 13.87
N TYR A 278 -9.96 15.99 14.98
CA TYR A 278 -9.49 14.62 14.98
C TYR A 278 -10.45 13.68 14.22
N GLU A 279 -11.76 13.81 14.47
CA GLU A 279 -12.81 13.01 13.80
C GLU A 279 -12.91 13.31 12.31
N GLU A 280 -12.73 14.58 11.92
CA GLU A 280 -12.56 14.95 10.51
C GLU A 280 -11.36 14.25 9.88
N GLY A 281 -10.24 14.15 10.62
CA GLY A 281 -9.06 13.39 10.22
C GLY A 281 -9.38 11.91 9.98
N LEU A 282 -10.14 11.26 10.87
CA LEU A 282 -10.55 9.86 10.68
C LEU A 282 -11.46 9.69 9.46
N SER A 283 -12.39 10.61 9.24
CA SER A 283 -13.27 10.60 8.07
C SER A 283 -12.49 10.71 6.76
N GLN A 284 -11.55 11.67 6.69
CA GLN A 284 -10.69 11.84 5.52
C GLN A 284 -9.75 10.64 5.32
N LEU A 285 -9.27 10.04 6.40
CA LEU A 285 -8.45 8.83 6.33
C LEU A 285 -9.25 7.64 5.77
N ASN A 286 -10.53 7.53 6.14
CA ASN A 286 -11.42 6.49 5.64
C ASN A 286 -11.66 6.67 4.12
N THR A 287 -11.80 7.90 3.64
CA THR A 287 -11.85 8.20 2.20
C THR A 287 -10.54 7.86 1.50
N LEU A 288 -9.39 8.22 2.06
CA LEU A 288 -8.07 7.84 1.52
C LEU A 288 -7.93 6.31 1.43
N SER A 289 -8.42 5.58 2.43
CA SER A 289 -8.38 4.12 2.44
C SER A 289 -9.26 3.50 1.34
N LEU A 290 -10.48 4.02 1.17
CA LEU A 290 -11.38 3.62 0.09
C LEU A 290 -10.74 3.80 -1.29
N TYR A 291 -10.01 4.90 -1.49
CA TYR A 291 -9.34 5.19 -2.75
C TYR A 291 -7.92 4.60 -2.84
N SER A 292 -7.45 3.88 -1.83
CA SER A 292 -6.04 3.46 -1.73
C SER A 292 -5.56 2.74 -2.98
N ALA A 293 -6.30 1.73 -3.46
CA ALA A 293 -5.96 1.00 -4.68
C ALA A 293 -5.78 1.93 -5.90
N ARG A 294 -6.72 2.84 -6.12
CA ARG A 294 -6.65 3.84 -7.21
C ARG A 294 -5.46 4.77 -7.04
N ILE A 295 -5.15 5.20 -5.80
CA ILE A 295 -3.98 6.04 -5.50
C ILE A 295 -2.68 5.30 -5.84
N PHE A 296 -2.55 4.01 -5.51
CA PHE A 296 -1.40 3.19 -5.91
C PHE A 296 -1.25 3.12 -7.43
N ALA A 297 -2.36 3.08 -8.16
CA ALA A 297 -2.39 2.97 -9.62
C ALA A 297 -1.98 4.26 -10.36
N LEU A 298 -2.14 5.45 -9.75
CA LEU A 298 -1.92 6.74 -10.41
C LEU A 298 -0.55 6.86 -11.10
N GLN A 299 0.52 6.40 -10.44
CA GLN A 299 1.89 6.49 -10.96
C GLN A 299 2.08 5.65 -12.25
N TYR A 300 1.37 4.53 -12.38
CA TYR A 300 1.45 3.62 -13.52
C TYR A 300 0.59 4.12 -14.69
N LEU A 301 -0.54 4.73 -14.37
CA LEU A 301 -1.50 5.25 -15.37
C LEU A 301 -1.21 6.69 -15.81
N ARG A 302 -0.18 7.36 -15.26
CA ARG A 302 0.11 8.77 -15.58
C ARG A 302 0.28 9.04 -17.07
N ARG A 303 0.98 8.15 -17.80
CA ARG A 303 1.16 8.31 -19.26
C ARG A 303 -0.14 8.06 -20.04
N ALA A 304 -0.91 7.06 -19.62
CA ALA A 304 -2.23 6.79 -20.19
C ALA A 304 -3.17 7.99 -19.99
N TYR A 305 -3.15 8.59 -18.79
CA TYR A 305 -3.92 9.78 -18.46
C TYR A 305 -3.58 10.98 -19.35
N LEU A 306 -2.29 11.28 -19.55
CA LEU A 306 -1.89 12.38 -20.44
C LEU A 306 -2.33 12.13 -21.89
N ALA A 307 -2.17 10.91 -22.40
CA ALA A 307 -2.64 10.57 -23.73
C ALA A 307 -4.17 10.64 -23.87
N ALA A 308 -4.91 10.31 -22.80
CA ALA A 308 -6.36 10.45 -22.76
C ALA A 308 -6.78 11.93 -22.78
N LEU A 309 -6.09 12.80 -22.04
CA LEU A 309 -6.31 14.25 -22.12
C LEU A 309 -6.06 14.78 -23.53
N ASP A 310 -4.94 14.39 -24.15
CA ASP A 310 -4.62 14.81 -25.52
C ASP A 310 -5.72 14.35 -26.51
N LEU A 311 -6.23 13.12 -26.38
CA LEU A 311 -7.36 12.63 -27.18
C LEU A 311 -8.61 13.48 -26.96
N ASN A 312 -8.95 13.75 -25.70
CA ASN A 312 -10.13 14.52 -25.34
C ASN A 312 -10.05 15.95 -25.89
N ASP A 313 -8.88 16.58 -25.76
CA ASP A 313 -8.62 17.93 -26.26
C ASP A 313 -8.64 18.01 -27.80
N ILE A 314 -8.27 16.95 -28.49
CA ILE A 314 -8.34 16.91 -29.96
C ILE A 314 -9.77 16.67 -30.43
N LEU A 315 -10.48 15.70 -29.83
CA LEU A 315 -11.78 15.22 -30.32
C LEU A 315 -12.97 16.06 -29.84
N PHE A 316 -12.86 16.74 -28.69
CA PHE A 316 -13.92 17.58 -28.09
C PHE A 316 -13.57 19.06 -28.09
N ARG A 317 -12.85 19.53 -29.11
CA ARG A 317 -12.41 20.91 -29.25
C ARG A 317 -13.56 21.90 -29.38
N ASP A 318 -14.53 21.58 -30.25
CA ASP A 318 -15.75 22.36 -30.52
C ASP A 318 -16.79 21.48 -31.23
N GLU A 319 -18.08 21.84 -31.17
CA GLU A 319 -19.19 21.10 -31.79
C GLU A 319 -19.07 21.04 -33.32
N GLY A 320 -18.29 21.92 -33.96
CA GLY A 320 -18.03 21.88 -35.41
C GLY A 320 -17.03 20.80 -35.87
N TYR A 321 -16.43 20.04 -34.96
CA TYR A 321 -15.46 18.99 -35.31
C TYR A 321 -16.05 17.59 -35.38
N TYR A 322 -17.33 17.44 -35.01
CA TYR A 322 -18.05 16.18 -35.12
C TYR A 322 -19.53 16.40 -35.38
N HIS A 323 -20.20 15.40 -35.94
CA HIS A 323 -21.66 15.36 -36.00
C HIS A 323 -22.18 14.12 -35.28
N GLU A 324 -23.33 14.23 -34.64
CA GLU A 324 -24.04 13.05 -34.14
C GLU A 324 -24.67 12.30 -35.32
N GLU A 325 -24.37 11.01 -35.45
CA GLU A 325 -24.99 10.17 -36.48
C GLU A 325 -26.44 9.92 -36.09
N THR A 326 -27.36 10.33 -36.97
CA THR A 326 -28.78 10.05 -36.88
C THR A 326 -29.21 9.02 -37.92
N TYR A 327 -30.22 8.22 -37.57
CA TYR A 327 -30.94 7.39 -38.52
C TYR A 327 -32.37 7.91 -38.62
N GLY A 328 -32.87 8.03 -39.85
CA GLY A 328 -34.22 8.48 -40.14
C GLY A 328 -35.18 7.33 -40.44
N GLU A 329 -36.37 7.38 -39.85
CA GLU A 329 -37.46 6.45 -40.16
C GLU A 329 -38.67 7.25 -40.69
N GLU A 330 -39.18 6.87 -41.86
CA GLU A 330 -40.44 7.42 -42.39
C GLU A 330 -41.64 6.73 -41.74
N GLY A 331 -42.43 7.50 -40.99
CA GLY A 331 -43.68 7.06 -40.39
C GLY A 331 -44.90 7.72 -41.02
N GLU A 332 -46.10 7.24 -40.64
CA GLU A 332 -47.37 7.90 -40.99
C GLU A 332 -47.51 9.23 -40.21
N GLY A 333 -46.82 10.28 -40.66
CA GLY A 333 -46.85 11.61 -40.05
C GLY A 333 -45.63 12.50 -40.32
N GLY A 334 -44.54 11.95 -40.85
CA GLY A 334 -43.30 12.70 -41.10
C GLY A 334 -42.05 11.83 -40.99
N PHE A 335 -40.91 12.51 -40.94
CA PHE A 335 -39.58 11.91 -40.81
C PHE A 335 -39.12 12.08 -39.36
N ASP A 336 -38.89 10.98 -38.64
CA ASP A 336 -38.36 11.01 -37.27
C ASP A 336 -36.86 10.65 -37.31
N GLU A 337 -36.02 11.45 -36.64
CA GLU A 337 -34.58 11.19 -36.52
C GLU A 337 -34.23 10.65 -35.13
N PHE A 338 -33.46 9.56 -35.10
CA PHE A 338 -33.00 8.91 -33.87
C PHE A 338 -31.47 8.88 -33.82
N LEU A 339 -30.92 9.20 -32.65
CA LEU A 339 -29.48 9.15 -32.39
C LEU A 339 -28.99 7.70 -32.36
N THR A 340 -27.96 7.39 -33.15
CA THR A 340 -27.38 6.03 -33.22
C THR A 340 -26.33 5.77 -32.13
N GLY A 341 -25.88 6.82 -31.43
CA GLY A 341 -24.80 6.76 -30.45
C GLY A 341 -23.40 6.78 -31.07
N TYR A 342 -23.27 7.15 -32.35
CA TYR A 342 -21.98 7.37 -33.01
C TYR A 342 -21.77 8.84 -33.34
N LEU A 343 -20.52 9.28 -33.27
CA LEU A 343 -20.06 10.58 -33.74
C LEU A 343 -19.27 10.40 -35.04
N LEU A 344 -19.48 11.31 -35.98
CA LEU A 344 -18.81 11.36 -37.28
C LEU A 344 -17.75 12.46 -37.28
N PHE A 345 -16.51 12.08 -37.54
CA PHE A 345 -15.32 12.94 -37.60
C PHE A 345 -14.73 12.93 -39.02
N ASN A 346 -14.07 14.03 -39.39
CA ASN A 346 -13.33 14.11 -40.65
C ASN A 346 -11.82 13.94 -40.43
N PHE A 347 -11.30 12.74 -40.69
CA PHE A 347 -9.87 12.42 -40.61
C PHE A 347 -9.17 12.33 -41.97
N SER A 348 -9.91 12.43 -43.06
CA SER A 348 -9.45 12.01 -44.40
C SER A 348 -9.29 13.15 -45.38
N ASN A 349 -10.06 14.23 -45.24
CA ASN A 349 -10.06 15.32 -46.21
C ASN A 349 -9.99 16.67 -45.48
N PRO A 350 -8.98 17.52 -45.72
CA PRO A 350 -8.94 18.91 -45.27
C PRO A 350 -10.07 19.72 -45.92
N ASP A 351 -11.29 19.53 -45.42
CA ASP A 351 -12.46 20.29 -45.82
C ASP A 351 -12.55 21.53 -44.94
N GLU A 352 -12.52 22.70 -45.59
CA GLU A 352 -12.63 24.03 -44.95
C GLU A 352 -13.99 24.69 -45.23
N ASN A 353 -14.90 24.02 -45.95
CA ASN A 353 -16.20 24.60 -46.29
C ASN A 353 -17.34 24.08 -45.40
N ASP A 354 -17.34 22.79 -45.05
CA ASP A 354 -18.45 22.16 -44.32
C ASP A 354 -17.98 21.35 -43.11
N SER A 355 -18.75 21.41 -42.02
CA SER A 355 -18.58 20.57 -40.82
C SER A 355 -18.89 19.10 -41.16
N PRO A 356 -18.19 18.09 -40.59
CA PRO A 356 -17.22 18.20 -39.51
C PRO A 356 -15.85 18.64 -40.03
N TRP A 357 -15.26 19.62 -39.35
CA TRP A 357 -13.95 20.16 -39.70
C TRP A 357 -12.88 19.08 -39.64
N TYR A 358 -11.89 19.20 -40.54
CA TYR A 358 -10.78 18.26 -40.61
C TYR A 358 -9.95 18.22 -39.31
N ILE A 359 -9.68 17.01 -38.85
CA ILE A 359 -8.75 16.72 -37.76
C ILE A 359 -7.59 15.91 -38.34
N ASN A 360 -6.36 16.37 -38.09
CA ASN A 360 -5.18 15.58 -38.44
C ASN A 360 -5.20 14.24 -37.66
N PRO A 361 -5.24 13.08 -38.34
CA PRO A 361 -5.35 11.80 -37.66
C PRO A 361 -4.06 11.37 -36.94
N THR A 362 -2.89 11.90 -37.33
CA THR A 362 -1.60 11.50 -36.74
C THR A 362 -1.57 11.69 -35.21
N PRO A 363 -1.84 12.88 -34.64
CA PRO A 363 -1.84 13.06 -33.18
C PRO A 363 -2.93 12.23 -32.47
N VAL A 364 -4.08 12.01 -33.11
CA VAL A 364 -5.14 11.13 -32.56
C VAL A 364 -4.63 9.70 -32.44
N GLN A 365 -4.00 9.18 -33.51
CA GLN A 365 -3.48 7.82 -33.54
C GLN A 365 -2.31 7.63 -32.57
N GLU A 366 -1.43 8.63 -32.42
CA GLU A 366 -0.31 8.59 -31.47
C GLU A 366 -0.80 8.51 -30.01
N SER A 367 -1.76 9.35 -29.63
CA SER A 367 -2.33 9.34 -28.28
C SER A 367 -3.15 8.06 -28.02
N ALA A 368 -3.95 7.62 -28.99
CA ALA A 368 -4.67 6.34 -28.91
C ALA A 368 -3.72 5.14 -28.75
N SER A 369 -2.64 5.09 -29.52
CA SER A 369 -1.63 4.04 -29.42
C SER A 369 -0.93 4.03 -28.06
N THR A 370 -0.59 5.21 -27.54
CA THR A 370 0.03 5.36 -26.22
C THR A 370 -0.90 4.86 -25.12
N LEU A 371 -2.18 5.27 -25.16
CA LEU A 371 -3.20 4.82 -24.22
C LEU A 371 -3.33 3.30 -24.23
N VAL A 372 -3.55 2.70 -25.41
CA VAL A 372 -3.70 1.24 -25.57
C VAL A 372 -2.46 0.47 -25.09
N LYS A 373 -1.26 0.93 -25.46
CA LYS A 373 -0.01 0.28 -25.05
C LYS A 373 0.15 0.25 -23.53
N MET A 374 -0.16 1.36 -22.85
CA MET A 374 -0.08 1.42 -21.39
C MET A 374 -1.10 0.48 -20.74
N LEU A 375 -2.31 0.35 -21.30
CA LEU A 375 -3.33 -0.56 -20.80
C LEU A 375 -2.96 -2.03 -21.00
N GLN A 376 -2.35 -2.38 -22.14
CA GLN A 376 -1.88 -3.73 -22.43
C GLN A 376 -0.76 -4.17 -21.47
N ASN A 377 0.15 -3.26 -21.11
CA ASN A 377 1.20 -3.56 -20.15
C ASN A 377 0.64 -4.01 -18.78
N ILE A 378 -0.52 -3.49 -18.37
CA ILE A 378 -1.19 -3.87 -17.12
C ILE A 378 -1.67 -5.33 -17.15
N HIS A 379 -2.13 -5.81 -18.31
CA HIS A 379 -2.66 -7.17 -18.49
C HIS A 379 -1.56 -8.24 -18.56
N ILE A 380 -0.35 -7.89 -19.02
CA ILE A 380 0.78 -8.83 -19.07
C ILE A 380 1.20 -9.26 -17.65
N TYR A 381 1.10 -8.37 -16.67
CA TYR A 381 1.36 -8.67 -15.25
C TYR A 381 0.30 -9.57 -14.58
N GLN A 382 -0.79 -9.92 -15.28
CA GLN A 382 -1.78 -10.89 -14.79
C GLN A 382 -1.45 -12.33 -15.20
N ALA A 383 -0.53 -12.53 -16.16
CA ALA A 383 -0.16 -13.84 -16.70
C ALA A 383 1.13 -14.42 -16.09
N GLU A 384 1.82 -13.63 -15.25
CA GLU A 384 2.95 -14.02 -14.40
C GLU A 384 2.52 -14.12 -12.94
#